data_AF-A0A369B5H6-F1
#
_entry.id   AF-A0A369B5H6-F1
#
_cell.length_a   1.000
_cell.length_b   1.000
_cell.length_c   1.000
_cell.angle_alpha   90.00
_cell.angle_beta   90.00
_cell.angle_gamma   90.00
#
_symmetry.space_group_name_H-M   'P 1'
#
loop_
_entity.id
_entity.type
_entity.pdbx_description
1 polymer ?
#
loop_
_entity_poly.entity_id
_entity_poly.type
_entity_poly.pdbx_seq_one_letter_code
_entity_poly.pdbx_strand_id
1 'polypeptide(L)'
;MKKNKRLFAVTLVLVASMALSNSAFAASTSTSGSIGGVSVSGNLTMATNSSSLGYATASTWINASPGYLDASVVYKYKWGYRSDIYTVSNSTSQSATSVSTTATSNHVNPVHYSANATHRVSWSSYVWNGYTSL
;
A
#
# COMPACT_ATOMS: atom_id res chain seq x y z
N MET A 1 -42.82 -28.66 26.06
CA MET A 1 -41.65 -27.75 26.05
C MET A 1 -41.02 -27.69 24.65
N LYS A 2 -41.31 -26.65 23.85
CA LYS A 2 -40.66 -26.41 22.54
C LYS A 2 -40.48 -24.89 22.32
N LYS A 3 -39.60 -24.23 23.08
CA LYS A 3 -39.33 -22.78 22.93
C LYS A 3 -37.86 -22.39 22.77
N ASN A 4 -36.93 -23.35 22.63
CA ASN A 4 -35.49 -23.04 22.69
C ASN A 4 -34.76 -23.03 21.34
N LYS A 5 -35.44 -23.34 20.21
CA LYS A 5 -34.78 -23.42 18.89
C LYS A 5 -34.70 -22.09 18.14
N ARG A 6 -35.49 -21.08 18.52
CA ARG A 6 -35.52 -19.78 17.81
C ARG A 6 -34.44 -18.79 18.27
N LEU A 7 -33.98 -18.87 19.52
CA LEU A 7 -32.92 -17.99 20.02
C LEU A 7 -31.57 -18.29 19.36
N PHE A 8 -31.27 -19.57 19.10
CA PHE A 8 -29.98 -19.98 18.52
C PHE A 8 -29.77 -19.49 17.08
N ALA A 9 -30.85 -19.39 16.30
CA ALA A 9 -30.78 -18.95 14.91
C ALA A 9 -30.53 -17.43 14.78
N VAL A 10 -31.05 -16.62 15.72
CA VAL A 10 -30.89 -15.16 15.69
C VAL A 10 -29.46 -14.76 16.08
N THR A 11 -28.84 -15.45 17.03
CA THR A 11 -27.45 -15.18 17.43
C THR A 11 -26.44 -15.57 16.34
N LEU A 12 -26.69 -16.64 15.59
CA LEU A 12 -25.79 -17.08 14.51
C LEU A 12 -25.76 -16.09 13.33
N VAL A 13 -26.91 -15.48 12.99
CA VAL A 13 -27.02 -14.47 11.93
C VAL A 13 -26.35 -13.14 12.34
N LEU A 14 -26.37 -12.80 13.62
CA LEU A 14 -25.69 -11.59 14.13
C LEU A 14 -24.16 -11.75 14.14
N VAL A 15 -23.64 -12.94 14.44
CA VAL A 15 -22.19 -13.21 14.39
C VAL A 15 -21.67 -13.28 12.96
N ALA A 16 -22.45 -13.84 12.03
CA ALA A 16 -22.09 -13.86 10.61
C ALA A 16 -22.05 -12.46 9.96
N SER A 17 -22.85 -11.50 10.44
CA SER A 17 -22.85 -10.12 9.93
C SER A 17 -21.68 -9.27 10.44
N MET A 18 -21.02 -9.65 11.55
CA MET A 18 -19.77 -9.01 11.99
C MET A 18 -18.53 -9.55 11.27
N ALA A 19 -18.64 -10.68 10.56
CA ALA A 19 -17.53 -11.27 9.80
C ALA A 19 -17.43 -10.76 8.35
N LEU A 20 -18.38 -9.94 7.89
CA LEU A 20 -18.54 -9.60 6.47
C LEU A 20 -17.97 -8.24 6.03
N SER A 21 -17.38 -7.46 6.93
CA SER A 21 -16.84 -6.15 6.57
C SER A 21 -15.42 -6.00 7.07
N ASN A 22 -14.48 -6.57 6.31
CA ASN A 22 -13.11 -6.10 6.10
C ASN A 22 -12.43 -7.05 5.11
N SER A 23 -12.95 -7.15 3.89
CA SER A 23 -12.16 -7.65 2.77
C SER A 23 -11.00 -6.66 2.59
N ALA A 24 -9.87 -6.98 3.22
CA ALA A 24 -8.63 -6.23 3.05
C ALA A 24 -8.27 -6.28 1.57
N PHE A 25 -8.59 -5.21 0.84
CA PHE A 25 -8.05 -4.98 -0.49
C PHE A 25 -6.56 -4.78 -0.29
N ALA A 26 -5.74 -5.71 -0.77
CA ALA A 26 -4.30 -5.59 -0.81
C ALA A 26 -3.87 -5.81 -2.26
N ALA A 27 -3.38 -4.75 -2.89
CA ALA A 27 -2.81 -4.81 -4.22
C ALA A 27 -1.31 -4.51 -4.12
N SER A 28 -0.51 -5.17 -4.96
CA SER A 28 0.92 -4.92 -5.05
C SER A 28 1.39 -5.04 -6.49
N THR A 29 2.39 -4.23 -6.84
CA THR A 29 3.09 -4.30 -8.13
C THR A 29 4.55 -3.98 -7.91
N SER A 30 5.41 -4.53 -8.74
CA SER A 30 6.86 -4.39 -8.59
C SER A 30 7.53 -4.09 -9.93
N THR A 31 8.69 -3.49 -9.83
CA THR A 31 9.60 -3.23 -10.94
C THR A 31 11.01 -3.61 -10.51
N SER A 32 11.82 -4.13 -11.43
CA SER A 32 13.19 -4.54 -11.14
C SER A 32 14.12 -4.19 -12.28
N GLY A 33 15.42 -4.22 -12.01
CA GLY A 33 16.47 -3.97 -12.98
C GLY A 33 17.85 -4.22 -12.40
N SER A 34 18.87 -3.71 -13.09
CA SER A 34 20.25 -3.76 -12.62
C SER A 34 21.00 -2.45 -12.89
N ILE A 35 21.94 -2.11 -12.01
CA ILE A 35 22.88 -0.99 -12.15
C ILE A 35 24.28 -1.42 -11.76
N GLY A 36 25.26 -1.19 -12.64
CA GLY A 36 26.65 -1.58 -12.38
C GLY A 36 26.81 -3.08 -12.04
N GLY A 37 25.95 -3.95 -12.58
CA GLY A 37 25.94 -5.39 -12.28
C GLY A 37 25.20 -5.80 -10.99
N VAL A 38 24.61 -4.85 -10.26
CA VAL A 38 23.86 -5.09 -9.03
C VAL A 38 22.36 -5.08 -9.30
N SER A 39 21.62 -6.03 -8.72
CA SER A 39 20.16 -6.06 -8.79
C SER A 39 19.51 -4.95 -7.95
N VAL A 40 18.53 -4.29 -8.54
CA VAL A 40 17.69 -3.27 -7.90
C VAL A 40 16.22 -3.59 -8.10
N SER A 41 15.39 -3.17 -7.16
CA SER A 41 13.96 -3.34 -7.25
C SER A 41 13.20 -2.20 -6.58
N GLY A 42 11.93 -2.06 -6.99
CA GLY A 42 10.95 -1.19 -6.41
C GLY A 42 9.62 -1.92 -6.33
N ASN A 43 8.83 -1.61 -5.31
CA ASN A 43 7.50 -2.18 -5.13
C ASN A 43 6.56 -1.14 -4.56
N LEU A 44 5.33 -1.21 -5.01
CA LEU A 44 4.21 -0.44 -4.50
C LEU A 44 3.19 -1.41 -3.94
N THR A 45 2.78 -1.20 -2.70
CA THR A 45 1.60 -1.86 -2.12
C THR A 45 0.53 -0.83 -1.82
N MET A 46 -0.73 -1.26 -1.88
CA MET A 46 -1.90 -0.47 -1.50
C MET A 46 -2.82 -1.37 -0.68
N ALA A 47 -3.16 -0.94 0.54
CA ALA A 47 -4.00 -1.72 1.43
C ALA A 47 -4.73 -0.88 2.48
N THR A 48 -5.57 -1.52 3.29
CA THR A 48 -6.24 -0.91 4.45
C THR A 48 -5.66 -1.49 5.74
N ASN A 49 -5.34 -0.64 6.72
CA ASN A 49 -4.80 -1.07 8.02
C ASN A 49 -5.91 -1.44 9.01
N SER A 50 -5.53 -1.88 10.23
CA SER A 50 -6.48 -2.28 11.28
C SER A 50 -7.35 -1.13 11.82
N SER A 51 -6.96 0.12 11.60
CA SER A 51 -7.73 1.32 11.94
C SER A 51 -8.63 1.78 10.79
N SER A 52 -8.86 0.93 9.78
CA SER A 52 -9.64 1.24 8.59
C SER A 52 -9.10 2.40 7.75
N LEU A 53 -7.83 2.79 7.92
CA LEU A 53 -7.18 3.79 7.07
C LEU A 53 -6.57 3.08 5.86
N GLY A 54 -6.82 3.61 4.67
CA GLY A 54 -6.16 3.19 3.45
C GLY A 54 -4.74 3.73 3.41
N TYR A 55 -3.82 2.99 2.83
CA TYR A 55 -2.44 3.41 2.65
C TYR A 55 -1.87 2.86 1.36
N ALA A 56 -0.86 3.53 0.84
CA ALA A 56 0.03 2.98 -0.16
C ALA A 56 1.49 3.17 0.26
N THR A 57 2.30 2.13 0.07
CA THR A 57 3.70 2.11 0.47
C THR A 57 4.58 1.84 -0.74
N ALA A 58 5.49 2.77 -1.04
CA ALA A 58 6.58 2.54 -1.98
C ALA A 58 7.80 2.04 -1.22
N SER A 59 8.43 0.99 -1.71
CA SER A 59 9.70 0.46 -1.20
C SER A 59 10.69 0.33 -2.34
N THR A 60 11.93 0.73 -2.10
CA THR A 60 13.02 0.67 -3.08
C THR A 60 14.20 -0.02 -2.43
N TRP A 61 14.89 -0.89 -3.17
CA TRP A 61 16.00 -1.70 -2.65
C TRP A 61 17.13 -1.83 -3.67
N ILE A 62 18.34 -1.96 -3.15
CA ILE A 62 19.55 -2.33 -3.89
C ILE A 62 20.20 -3.54 -3.20
N ASN A 63 20.51 -4.59 -3.95
CA ASN A 63 21.14 -5.80 -3.41
C ASN A 63 22.68 -5.70 -3.50
N ALA A 64 23.25 -4.67 -2.88
CA ALA A 64 24.70 -4.47 -2.73
C ALA A 64 25.00 -3.59 -1.51
N SER A 65 26.05 -2.77 -1.58
CA SER A 65 26.38 -1.75 -0.59
C SER A 65 25.38 -0.59 -0.61
N PRO A 66 25.29 0.20 0.49
CA PRO A 66 24.42 1.37 0.54
C PRO A 66 24.61 2.28 -0.68
N GLY A 67 23.51 2.59 -1.35
CA GLY A 67 23.41 3.61 -2.38
C GLY A 67 22.53 4.76 -1.90
N TYR A 68 22.42 5.82 -2.69
CA TYR A 68 21.41 6.86 -2.43
C TYR A 68 20.09 6.44 -3.08
N LEU A 69 19.10 6.14 -2.26
CA LEU A 69 17.81 5.62 -2.69
C LEU A 69 16.72 6.66 -2.46
N ASP A 70 15.85 6.83 -3.45
CA ASP A 70 14.64 7.62 -3.36
C ASP A 70 13.40 6.73 -3.59
N ALA A 71 12.37 6.94 -2.79
CA ALA A 71 11.05 6.37 -3.01
C ALA A 71 10.01 7.47 -2.81
N SER A 72 9.09 7.62 -3.75
CA SER A 72 7.93 8.49 -3.60
C SER A 72 6.67 7.73 -3.98
N VAL A 73 5.59 8.01 -3.26
CA VAL A 73 4.28 7.42 -3.47
C VAL A 73 3.22 8.51 -3.50
N VAL A 74 2.29 8.40 -4.43
CA VAL A 74 1.06 9.18 -4.52
C VAL A 74 -0.10 8.21 -4.44
N TYR A 75 -0.92 8.36 -3.42
CA TYR A 75 -2.10 7.53 -3.17
C TYR A 75 -3.36 8.35 -3.39
N LYS A 76 -4.25 7.84 -4.24
CA LYS A 76 -5.55 8.42 -4.53
C LYS A 76 -6.64 7.49 -4.02
N TYR A 77 -7.60 8.07 -3.32
CA TYR A 77 -8.72 7.34 -2.74
C TYR A 77 -10.00 8.15 -2.80
N LYS A 78 -11.14 7.45 -2.74
CA LYS A 78 -12.46 8.06 -2.66
C LYS A 78 -13.02 7.95 -1.24
N TRP A 79 -13.70 8.99 -0.79
CA TRP A 79 -14.38 9.00 0.50
C TRP A 79 -15.59 9.93 0.45
N GLY A 80 -16.70 9.56 1.10
CA GLY A 80 -17.95 10.31 0.99
C GLY A 80 -18.65 10.08 -0.36
N TYR A 81 -18.89 11.14 -1.13
CA TYR A 81 -19.54 11.02 -2.44
C TYR A 81 -18.60 10.36 -3.46
N ARG A 82 -19.15 9.57 -4.38
CA ARG A 82 -18.36 8.76 -5.35
C ARG A 82 -17.47 9.58 -6.31
N SER A 83 -17.70 10.88 -6.41
CA SER A 83 -16.92 11.84 -7.20
C SER A 83 -15.66 12.33 -6.49
N ASP A 84 -15.61 12.22 -5.16
CA ASP A 84 -14.61 12.94 -4.37
C ASP A 84 -13.34 12.09 -4.32
N ILE A 85 -12.34 12.49 -5.10
CA ILE A 85 -11.02 11.84 -5.12
C ILE A 85 -10.07 12.70 -4.30
N TYR A 86 -9.59 12.13 -3.20
CA TYR A 86 -8.57 12.68 -2.34
C TYR A 86 -7.20 12.16 -2.76
N THR A 87 -6.17 12.99 -2.62
CA THR A 87 -4.79 12.61 -2.92
C THR A 87 -3.93 12.88 -1.71
N VAL A 88 -3.10 11.91 -1.34
CA VAL A 88 -2.06 12.03 -0.32
C VAL A 88 -0.76 11.50 -0.91
N SER A 89 0.36 12.10 -0.53
CA SER A 89 1.66 11.73 -1.08
C SER A 89 2.73 11.76 0.00
N ASN A 90 3.75 10.92 -0.17
CA ASN A 90 4.91 10.93 0.70
C ASN A 90 6.17 10.59 -0.11
N SER A 91 7.33 10.98 0.39
CA SER A 91 8.62 10.70 -0.23
C SER A 91 9.69 10.53 0.84
N THR A 92 10.65 9.66 0.57
CA THR A 92 11.84 9.51 1.40
C THR A 92 13.06 9.38 0.51
N SER A 93 14.19 9.82 1.06
CA SER A 93 15.49 9.73 0.42
C SER A 93 16.57 9.51 1.46
N GLN A 94 17.39 8.48 1.27
CA GLN A 94 18.47 8.18 2.22
C GLN A 94 19.58 7.33 1.58
N SER A 95 20.77 7.41 2.17
CA SER A 95 21.85 6.44 1.88
C SER A 95 21.61 5.13 2.64
N ALA A 96 21.18 4.08 1.94
CA ALA A 96 20.88 2.78 2.53
C ALA A 96 20.84 1.67 1.46
N THR A 97 20.63 0.43 1.90
CA THR A 97 20.30 -0.69 0.99
C THR A 97 18.81 -0.78 0.69
N SER A 98 17.98 -0.12 1.50
CA SER A 98 16.54 -0.04 1.29
C SER A 98 15.95 1.23 1.90
N VAL A 99 14.88 1.72 1.28
CA VAL A 99 14.04 2.80 1.82
C VAL A 99 12.58 2.47 1.56
N SER A 100 11.70 2.95 2.44
CA SER A 100 10.26 2.85 2.24
C SER A 100 9.56 4.13 2.70
N THR A 101 8.48 4.48 2.03
CA THR A 101 7.62 5.60 2.39
C THR A 101 6.16 5.21 2.23
N THR A 102 5.32 5.74 3.10
CA THR A 102 3.89 5.41 3.15
C THR A 102 3.07 6.68 3.11
N ALA A 103 2.09 6.73 2.19
CA ALA A 103 1.05 7.74 2.18
C ALA A 103 -0.25 7.11 2.71
N THR A 104 -0.85 7.73 3.72
CA THR A 104 -2.03 7.22 4.42
C THR A 104 -3.21 8.15 4.21
N SER A 105 -4.40 7.60 3.98
CA SER A 105 -5.64 8.37 3.86
C SER A 105 -5.92 9.15 5.15
N ASN A 106 -6.47 10.35 5.01
CA ASN A 106 -6.95 11.14 6.15
C ASN A 106 -8.34 10.72 6.64
N HIS A 107 -8.97 9.74 5.95
CA HIS A 107 -10.34 9.30 6.21
C HIS A 107 -10.39 7.78 6.38
N VAL A 108 -11.22 7.32 7.33
CA VAL A 108 -11.46 5.90 7.58
C VAL A 108 -12.42 5.30 6.53
N ASN A 109 -12.24 4.01 6.25
CA ASN A 109 -12.92 3.25 5.22
C ASN A 109 -12.88 3.91 3.82
N PRO A 110 -11.69 4.31 3.32
CA PRO A 110 -11.59 4.84 1.97
C PRO A 110 -11.83 3.73 0.94
N VAL A 111 -12.34 4.11 -0.23
CA VAL A 111 -12.34 3.24 -1.40
C VAL A 111 -11.06 3.52 -2.18
N HIS A 112 -10.19 2.52 -2.29
CA HIS A 112 -8.95 2.61 -3.06
C HIS A 112 -9.25 2.96 -4.51
N TYR A 113 -8.59 4.00 -5.04
CA TYR A 113 -8.80 4.44 -6.42
C TYR A 113 -7.57 4.13 -7.29
N SER A 114 -6.40 4.64 -6.91
CA SER A 114 -5.14 4.31 -7.58
C SER A 114 -3.96 4.65 -6.68
N ALA A 115 -2.80 4.06 -6.96
CA ALA A 115 -1.53 4.47 -6.37
C ALA A 115 -0.43 4.48 -7.44
N ASN A 116 0.49 5.42 -7.33
CA ASN A 116 1.63 5.53 -8.24
C ASN A 116 2.88 5.74 -7.41
N ALA A 117 3.97 5.09 -7.79
CA ALA A 117 5.25 5.29 -7.11
C ALA A 117 6.41 5.38 -8.10
N THR A 118 7.38 6.20 -7.69
CA THR A 118 8.65 6.38 -8.38
C THR A 118 9.76 5.86 -7.49
N HIS A 119 10.65 5.08 -8.08
CA HIS A 119 11.79 4.47 -7.42
C HIS A 119 13.05 4.97 -8.09
N ARG A 120 14.03 5.41 -7.30
CA ARG A 120 15.36 5.75 -7.83
C ARG A 120 16.43 5.15 -6.96
N VAL A 121 17.46 4.62 -7.61
CA VAL A 121 18.67 4.13 -6.94
C VAL A 121 19.85 4.77 -7.64
N SER A 122 20.70 5.45 -6.89
CA SER A 122 21.98 5.97 -7.37
C SER A 122 23.11 5.27 -6.63
N TRP A 123 23.98 4.58 -7.37
CA TRP A 123 25.10 3.83 -6.79
C TRP A 123 26.35 4.03 -7.66
N SER A 124 27.41 4.56 -7.06
CA SER A 124 28.59 5.05 -7.78
C SER A 124 28.19 6.05 -8.88
N SER A 125 28.52 5.78 -10.14
CA SER A 125 28.14 6.61 -11.31
C SER A 125 26.87 6.11 -12.02
N TYR A 126 26.22 5.07 -11.52
CA TYR A 126 25.03 4.47 -12.13
C TYR A 126 23.76 4.94 -11.45
N VAL A 127 22.70 5.12 -12.25
CA VAL A 127 21.37 5.47 -11.77
C VAL A 127 20.34 4.53 -12.40
N TRP A 128 19.46 4.01 -11.57
CA TRP A 128 18.26 3.29 -11.99
C TRP A 128 17.03 4.08 -11.61
N ASN A 129 16.03 4.05 -12.49
CA ASN A 129 14.70 4.59 -12.24
C ASN A 129 13.66 3.52 -12.52
N GLY A 130 12.74 3.33 -11.60
CA GLY A 130 11.61 2.43 -11.72
C GLY A 130 10.31 3.16 -11.48
N TYR A 131 9.23 2.68 -12.11
CA TYR A 131 7.89 3.19 -11.91
C TYR A 131 6.92 2.04 -11.65
N THR A 132 5.98 2.27 -10.74
CA THR A 132 4.94 1.30 -10.39
C THR A 132 3.59 2.00 -10.27
N SER A 133 2.52 1.30 -10.64
CA SER A 133 1.15 1.81 -10.54
C SER A 133 0.14 0.71 -10.24
N LEU A 134 -0.84 1.03 -9.40
CA LEU A 134 -1.99 0.20 -9.01
C LEU A 134 -3.30 0.96 -9.21
#